data_AF-A0ABD3D2D3-F1
#
_entry.id   AF-A0ABD3D2D3-F1
#
_cell.length_a   1.000
_cell.length_b   1.000
_cell.length_c   1.000
_cell.angle_alpha   90.00
_cell.angle_beta   90.00
_cell.angle_gamma   90.00
#
_symmetry.space_group_name_H-M   'P 1'
#
loop_
_entity.id
_entity.type
_entity.pdbx_description
1 polymer ?
#
loop_
_entity_poly.entity_id
_entity_poly.type
_entity_poly.pdbx_seq_one_letter_code
_entity_poly.pdbx_strand_id
1 'polypeptide(L)'
;MSDPRNVKFPLKVVLNKQKTKVLYAEANSEFTDVLLSFLTLPLGTIVRVLQKHDPSFSFGSIATLYKGLASLDSVHFRTEGFKQMLLNPRTSSEVARHKLKLNIDDTDEPTKYYRCASPDCCFDDYLYVSIYRGMITCDCGKSTLSKEIKFDKDSISRFADDGFSGVYTTSHFIISDDLQIFPSVTGNVIRFLSNMGITDMDDQTELMDVTLGFKEIMDLLKGSLLSDILLSDIVLKKRRVESFALKYELGTLVPSNLKSLTFYSIASVVKAIIQKSTNKLIYVEGDDKFVEFLFSLLTIPLGGIEHLLGGSTKLKFVDNLYRTLRETNGDMYLKKGWTKYMLLNPKLPLGYTTSDSQLLPLNEEDPLDMCFKEGYLSIAYSTDNLVGFKSPKGRRNYVKGTSMYMVTDDLVVTHLCTTSCFSTLNLLKVPLSDVREMELKIGLKEALRILAASLTSTRCLSDGLSDLLLEKQSKQEQRV
;
A
#
# COMPACT_ATOMS: atom_id res chain seq x y z
N MET A 1 9.39 22.67 -6.29
CA MET A 1 10.15 21.64 -5.57
C MET A 1 11.50 21.48 -6.25
N SER A 2 12.57 21.26 -5.50
CA SER A 2 13.87 20.83 -6.05
C SER A 2 13.70 19.49 -6.77
N ASP A 3 14.45 19.25 -7.86
CA ASP A 3 14.49 17.94 -8.52
C ASP A 3 14.79 16.86 -7.47
N PRO A 4 13.94 15.82 -7.31
CA PRO A 4 14.14 14.79 -6.29
C PRO A 4 15.53 14.12 -6.41
N ARG A 5 16.12 14.11 -7.62
CA ARG A 5 17.47 13.58 -7.88
C ARG A 5 18.59 14.38 -7.19
N ASN A 6 18.33 15.62 -6.80
CA ASN A 6 19.29 16.48 -6.12
C ASN A 6 19.20 16.39 -4.58
N VAL A 7 18.21 15.65 -4.05
CA VAL A 7 18.07 15.47 -2.60
C VAL A 7 19.21 14.59 -2.07
N LYS A 8 19.78 15.01 -0.93
CA LYS A 8 20.87 14.34 -0.25
C LYS A 8 20.58 14.22 1.25
N PHE A 9 20.90 13.05 1.79
CA PHE A 9 20.78 12.69 3.20
C PHE A 9 22.16 12.33 3.73
N PRO A 10 22.86 13.25 4.42
CA PRO A 10 24.08 12.93 5.13
C PRO A 10 23.75 12.07 6.35
N LEU A 11 24.48 10.97 6.52
CA LEU A 11 24.35 10.00 7.59
C LEU A 11 25.72 9.71 8.19
N LYS A 12 25.75 9.51 9.51
CA LYS A 12 26.93 8.95 10.19
C LYS A 12 26.71 7.46 10.36
N VAL A 13 27.54 6.64 9.76
CA VAL A 13 27.38 5.19 9.75
C VAL A 13 28.46 4.55 10.61
N VAL A 14 28.06 3.65 11.50
CA VAL A 14 28.98 2.84 12.29
C VAL A 14 29.03 1.44 11.67
N LEU A 15 30.22 1.05 11.24
CA LEU A 15 30.53 -0.24 10.63
C LEU A 15 31.22 -1.14 11.65
N ASN A 16 31.19 -2.46 11.40
CA ASN A 16 32.15 -3.35 12.04
C ASN A 16 33.57 -3.03 11.54
N LYS A 17 34.60 -3.40 12.32
CA LYS A 17 36.01 -3.12 11.99
C LYS A 17 36.44 -3.61 10.61
N GLN A 18 35.85 -4.72 10.12
CA GLN A 18 36.16 -5.28 8.81
C GLN A 18 35.49 -4.52 7.65
N LYS A 19 34.67 -3.49 7.91
CA LYS A 19 33.88 -2.73 6.91
C LYS A 19 32.97 -3.60 6.05
N THR A 20 32.48 -4.70 6.60
CA THR A 20 31.62 -5.64 5.88
C THR A 20 30.16 -5.47 6.24
N LYS A 21 29.83 -4.78 7.34
CA LYS A 21 28.46 -4.65 7.85
C LYS A 21 28.26 -3.31 8.56
N VAL A 22 27.14 -2.66 8.27
CA VAL A 22 26.59 -1.56 9.03
C VAL A 22 26.00 -2.10 10.32
N LEU A 23 26.47 -1.58 11.44
CA LEU A 23 25.90 -1.86 12.75
C LEU A 23 24.66 -1.01 12.92
N TYR A 24 24.82 0.31 12.76
CA TYR A 24 23.72 1.27 12.66
C TYR A 24 24.15 2.51 11.87
N ALA A 25 23.17 3.25 11.36
CA ALA A 25 23.35 4.60 10.85
C ALA A 25 22.61 5.60 11.76
N GLU A 26 23.29 6.67 12.16
CA GLU A 26 22.66 7.81 12.80
C GLU A 26 22.13 8.76 11.72
N ALA A 27 20.83 9.03 11.79
CA ALA A 27 20.08 9.79 10.82
C ALA A 27 19.29 10.92 11.48
N ASN A 28 19.08 12.02 10.76
CA ASN A 28 18.20 13.09 11.19
C ASN A 28 16.72 12.74 10.96
N SER A 29 15.82 13.61 11.42
CA SER A 29 14.38 13.44 11.24
C SER A 29 13.98 13.37 9.77
N GLU A 30 14.60 14.17 8.89
CA GLU A 30 14.25 14.21 7.46
C GLU A 30 14.45 12.86 6.75
N PHE A 31 15.55 12.15 7.00
CA PHE A 31 15.78 10.81 6.43
C PHE A 31 14.84 9.78 7.08
N THR A 32 14.67 9.87 8.39
CA THR A 32 13.79 8.98 9.16
C THR A 32 12.35 9.09 8.67
N ASP A 33 11.87 10.30 8.41
CA ASP A 33 10.53 10.55 7.90
C ASP A 33 10.31 9.94 6.52
N VAL A 34 11.33 9.96 5.65
CA VAL A 34 11.27 9.31 4.35
C VAL A 34 11.13 7.79 4.49
N LEU A 35 11.88 7.15 5.38
CA LEU A 35 11.71 5.72 5.64
C LEU A 35 10.32 5.41 6.20
N LEU A 36 9.87 6.17 7.21
CA LEU A 36 8.53 5.99 7.80
C LEU A 36 7.42 6.24 6.78
N SER A 37 7.63 7.11 5.80
CA SER A 37 6.67 7.37 4.72
C SER A 37 6.39 6.13 3.87
N PHE A 38 7.29 5.13 3.84
CA PHE A 38 7.05 3.89 3.11
C PHE A 38 5.77 3.20 3.58
N LEU A 39 5.49 3.25 4.90
CA LEU A 39 4.26 2.68 5.48
C LEU A 39 2.98 3.38 4.98
N THR A 40 3.09 4.60 4.46
CA THR A 40 1.93 5.37 3.97
C THR A 40 1.66 5.19 2.47
N LEU A 41 2.51 4.43 1.76
CA LEU A 41 2.41 4.23 0.32
C LEU A 41 1.48 3.06 -0.02
N PRO A 42 0.45 3.28 -0.85
CA PRO A 42 -0.36 2.19 -1.41
C PRO A 42 0.49 1.24 -2.26
N LEU A 43 0.15 -0.05 -2.27
CA LEU A 43 0.85 -1.05 -3.09
C LEU A 43 0.91 -0.69 -4.58
N GLY A 44 -0.17 -0.16 -5.15
CA GLY A 44 -0.22 0.26 -6.54
C GLY A 44 0.75 1.41 -6.83
N THR A 45 0.92 2.33 -5.89
CA THR A 45 1.93 3.40 -5.98
C THR A 45 3.33 2.82 -5.93
N ILE A 46 3.60 1.87 -5.03
CA ILE A 46 4.93 1.26 -4.90
C ILE A 46 5.33 0.50 -6.17
N VAL A 47 4.42 -0.33 -6.72
CA VAL A 47 4.68 -1.02 -7.99
C VAL A 47 5.00 -0.01 -9.10
N ARG A 48 4.18 1.02 -9.23
CA ARG A 48 4.32 2.05 -10.26
C ARG A 48 5.66 2.79 -10.18
N VAL A 49 6.04 3.28 -8.99
CA VAL A 49 7.29 4.05 -8.82
C VAL A 49 8.53 3.16 -8.98
N LEU A 50 8.49 1.92 -8.49
CA LEU A 50 9.61 1.00 -8.60
C LEU A 50 9.77 0.46 -10.02
N GLN A 51 8.70 0.17 -10.76
CA GLN A 51 8.79 -0.21 -12.18
C GLN A 51 9.29 0.94 -13.06
N LYS A 52 8.97 2.19 -12.71
CA LYS A 52 9.53 3.37 -13.38
C LYS A 52 11.02 3.53 -13.09
N HIS A 53 11.46 3.21 -11.88
CA HIS A 53 12.87 3.25 -11.47
C HIS A 53 13.69 2.09 -12.05
N ASP A 54 13.12 0.89 -12.04
CA ASP A 54 13.68 -0.36 -12.52
C ASP A 54 12.58 -1.18 -13.23
N PRO A 55 12.54 -1.16 -14.58
CA PRO A 55 11.52 -1.88 -15.35
C PRO A 55 11.50 -3.40 -15.15
N SER A 56 12.57 -3.98 -14.61
CA SER A 56 12.64 -5.41 -14.29
C SER A 56 12.01 -5.76 -12.94
N PHE A 57 11.70 -4.74 -12.12
CA PHE A 57 11.13 -4.95 -10.80
C PHE A 57 9.78 -5.67 -10.87
N SER A 58 9.72 -6.78 -10.15
CA SER A 58 8.49 -7.53 -9.89
C SER A 58 8.47 -7.92 -8.42
N PHE A 59 7.30 -7.76 -7.80
CA PHE A 59 7.08 -8.03 -6.38
C PHE A 59 5.75 -8.75 -6.19
N GLY A 60 5.86 -10.01 -5.74
CA GLY A 60 4.74 -10.91 -5.57
C GLY A 60 3.80 -10.98 -6.79
N SER A 61 2.54 -11.33 -6.53
CA SER A 61 1.46 -11.27 -7.53
C SER A 61 0.82 -9.88 -7.63
N ILE A 62 1.16 -8.96 -6.72
CA ILE A 62 0.71 -7.57 -6.75
C ILE A 62 1.21 -6.82 -8.00
N ALA A 63 2.45 -7.05 -8.41
CA ALA A 63 2.98 -6.47 -9.65
C ALA A 63 2.20 -6.95 -10.89
N THR A 64 1.84 -8.24 -10.91
CA THR A 64 1.03 -8.84 -11.98
C THR A 64 -0.40 -8.30 -11.97
N LEU A 65 -1.02 -8.18 -10.80
CA LEU A 65 -2.34 -7.57 -10.64
C LEU A 65 -2.37 -6.13 -11.16
N TYR A 66 -1.37 -5.32 -10.81
CA TYR A 66 -1.24 -3.94 -11.30
C TYR A 66 -1.11 -3.89 -12.83
N LYS A 67 -0.26 -4.75 -13.41
CA LYS A 67 -0.09 -4.86 -14.87
C LYS A 67 -1.39 -5.30 -15.56
N GLY A 68 -2.08 -6.29 -14.98
CA GLY A 68 -3.37 -6.77 -15.47
C GLY A 68 -4.42 -5.65 -15.46
N LEU A 69 -4.55 -4.93 -14.35
CA LEU A 69 -5.40 -3.75 -14.22
C LEU A 69 -5.11 -2.70 -15.31
N ALA A 70 -3.84 -2.39 -15.54
CA ALA A 70 -3.44 -1.40 -16.56
C ALA A 70 -3.89 -1.82 -17.96
N SER A 71 -3.77 -3.12 -18.28
CA SER A 71 -4.15 -3.69 -19.58
C SER A 71 -5.66 -3.87 -19.78
N LEU A 72 -6.44 -3.96 -18.70
CA LEU A 72 -7.87 -4.24 -18.77
C LEU A 72 -8.65 -3.08 -19.42
N ASP A 73 -9.53 -3.36 -20.38
CA ASP A 73 -10.30 -2.33 -21.07
C ASP A 73 -11.20 -1.54 -20.10
N SER A 74 -11.22 -0.22 -20.27
CA SER A 74 -12.02 0.71 -19.46
C SER A 74 -13.52 0.42 -19.52
N VAL A 75 -14.01 -0.31 -20.53
CA VAL A 75 -15.38 -0.80 -20.63
C VAL A 75 -15.79 -1.68 -19.45
N HIS A 76 -14.84 -2.30 -18.74
CA HIS A 76 -15.11 -3.14 -17.56
C HIS A 76 -15.31 -2.32 -16.28
N PHE A 77 -14.95 -1.04 -16.28
CA PHE A 77 -15.12 -0.13 -15.16
C PHE A 77 -16.38 0.69 -15.33
N ARG A 78 -17.03 1.08 -14.23
CA ARG A 78 -18.22 1.94 -14.34
C ARG A 78 -17.89 3.32 -14.89
N THR A 79 -16.68 3.82 -14.61
CA THR A 79 -16.14 5.07 -15.15
C THR A 79 -14.65 4.89 -15.41
N GLU A 80 -14.10 5.63 -16.38
CA GLU A 80 -12.64 5.72 -16.60
C GLU A 80 -11.92 6.16 -15.30
N GLY A 81 -12.57 7.02 -14.51
CA GLY A 81 -12.03 7.48 -13.23
C GLY A 81 -11.72 6.38 -12.23
N PHE A 82 -12.46 5.28 -12.22
CA PHE A 82 -12.18 4.15 -11.33
C PHE A 82 -10.91 3.39 -11.69
N LYS A 83 -10.70 3.17 -12.98
CA LYS A 83 -9.45 2.58 -13.44
C LYS A 83 -8.28 3.49 -13.04
N GLN A 84 -8.40 4.79 -13.25
CA GLN A 84 -7.36 5.75 -12.89
C GLN A 84 -7.09 5.84 -11.39
N MET A 85 -8.13 5.74 -10.54
CA MET A 85 -8.00 5.68 -9.08
C MET A 85 -7.18 4.47 -8.61
N LEU A 86 -7.39 3.31 -9.25
CA LEU A 86 -6.69 2.08 -8.90
C LEU A 86 -5.24 2.05 -9.45
N LEU A 87 -5.01 2.68 -10.61
CA LEU A 87 -3.67 2.82 -11.20
C LEU A 87 -2.81 3.86 -10.50
N ASN A 88 -3.44 4.90 -9.93
CA ASN A 88 -2.79 6.00 -9.23
C ASN A 88 -3.44 6.22 -7.85
N PRO A 89 -3.34 5.22 -6.94
CA PRO A 89 -3.96 5.30 -5.63
C PRO A 89 -3.32 6.42 -4.81
N ARG A 90 -4.16 7.23 -4.18
CA ARG A 90 -3.72 8.32 -3.31
C ARG A 90 -3.46 7.82 -1.89
N THR A 91 -2.60 8.53 -1.18
CA THR A 91 -2.42 8.35 0.26
C THR A 91 -3.23 9.39 1.03
N SER A 92 -3.72 8.97 2.18
CA SER A 92 -4.43 9.80 3.15
C SER A 92 -3.46 10.78 3.86
N SER A 93 -2.16 10.42 3.89
CA SER A 93 -1.07 11.22 4.45
C SER A 93 -0.55 12.30 3.49
N GLU A 94 -1.40 12.86 2.63
CA GLU A 94 -0.95 13.73 1.54
C GLU A 94 -0.26 15.01 2.02
N VAL A 95 -0.77 15.63 3.09
CA VAL A 95 -0.15 16.82 3.69
C VAL A 95 1.26 16.51 4.20
N ALA A 96 1.44 15.35 4.83
CA ALA A 96 2.73 14.89 5.31
C ALA A 96 3.68 14.61 4.14
N ARG A 97 3.20 13.90 3.11
CA ARG A 97 3.93 13.56 1.88
C ARG A 97 4.58 14.79 1.22
N HIS A 98 3.85 15.91 1.13
CA HIS A 98 4.36 17.14 0.51
C HIS A 98 5.41 17.88 1.34
N LYS A 99 5.51 17.58 2.63
CA LYS A 99 6.51 18.18 3.54
C LYS A 99 7.78 17.34 3.64
N LEU A 100 7.76 16.10 3.11
CA LEU A 100 8.94 15.25 3.11
C LEU A 100 10.05 15.90 2.27
N LYS A 101 11.27 15.86 2.79
CA LYS A 101 12.47 16.30 2.05
C LYS A 101 12.63 15.55 0.72
N LEU A 102 12.24 14.28 0.70
CA LEU A 102 12.08 13.51 -0.52
C LEU A 102 10.72 12.85 -0.56
N ASN A 103 9.93 13.17 -1.57
CA ASN A 103 8.73 12.44 -1.91
C ASN A 103 9.03 11.46 -3.05
N ILE A 104 8.80 10.17 -2.81
CA ILE A 104 9.03 9.10 -3.80
C ILE A 104 7.80 8.80 -4.65
N ASP A 105 6.62 9.25 -4.24
CA ASP A 105 5.43 9.20 -5.07
C ASP A 105 5.52 10.29 -6.15
N ASP A 106 5.63 9.85 -7.40
CA ASP A 106 5.74 10.67 -8.61
C ASP A 106 4.40 11.26 -9.08
N THR A 107 3.40 11.31 -8.19
CA THR A 107 2.22 12.17 -8.37
C THR A 107 2.64 13.62 -8.15
N ASP A 108 2.94 14.31 -9.26
CA ASP A 108 3.65 15.59 -9.36
C ASP A 108 2.90 16.81 -8.79
N GLU A 109 1.60 16.71 -8.53
CA GLU A 109 0.79 17.86 -8.11
C GLU A 109 0.08 17.60 -6.77
N PRO A 110 0.03 18.60 -5.87
CA PRO A 110 -0.85 18.54 -4.71
C PRO A 110 -2.30 18.38 -5.17
N THR A 111 -3.11 17.77 -4.31
CA THR A 111 -4.53 17.53 -4.56
C THR A 111 -5.21 18.83 -4.98
N LYS A 112 -5.61 18.85 -6.24
CA LYS A 112 -6.43 19.89 -6.82
C LYS A 112 -7.89 19.57 -6.55
N TYR A 113 -8.66 20.61 -6.32
CA TYR A 113 -10.10 20.53 -6.12
C TYR A 113 -10.81 21.16 -7.31
N TYR A 114 -11.90 20.53 -7.74
CA TYR A 114 -12.65 20.90 -8.91
C TYR A 114 -14.13 21.07 -8.57
N ARG A 115 -14.71 22.18 -9.04
CA ARG A 115 -16.15 22.44 -9.00
C ARG A 115 -16.77 22.39 -10.40
N CYS A 116 -18.08 22.57 -10.44
CA CYS A 116 -18.82 22.69 -11.69
C CYS A 116 -18.22 23.78 -12.59
N ALA A 117 -17.97 23.41 -13.86
CA ALA A 117 -17.46 24.35 -14.85
C ALA A 117 -18.53 25.28 -15.44
N SER A 118 -19.82 24.97 -15.25
CA SER A 118 -20.92 25.83 -15.69
C SER A 118 -20.88 27.16 -14.92
N PRO A 119 -20.83 28.32 -15.60
CA PRO A 119 -20.95 29.63 -14.95
C PRO A 119 -22.34 29.80 -14.31
N ASP A 120 -23.38 29.19 -14.91
CA ASP A 120 -24.77 29.26 -14.42
C ASP A 120 -25.13 28.14 -13.43
N CYS A 121 -24.14 27.60 -12.71
CA CYS A 121 -24.39 26.53 -11.75
C CYS A 121 -25.19 27.07 -10.55
N CYS A 122 -26.41 26.57 -10.36
CA CYS A 122 -27.42 27.12 -9.44
C CYS A 122 -27.27 26.72 -7.95
N PHE A 123 -26.10 26.23 -7.54
CA PHE A 123 -25.85 25.84 -6.15
C PHE A 123 -24.98 26.90 -5.46
N ASP A 124 -25.63 27.97 -4.98
CA ASP A 124 -24.98 29.00 -4.15
C ASP A 124 -24.88 28.60 -2.67
N ASP A 125 -25.81 27.76 -2.17
CA ASP A 125 -25.87 27.37 -0.74
C ASP A 125 -25.03 26.13 -0.37
N TYR A 126 -24.74 25.23 -1.33
CA TYR A 126 -23.98 23.99 -1.10
C TYR A 126 -23.04 23.69 -2.26
N LEU A 127 -21.82 24.22 -2.19
CA LEU A 127 -20.79 23.94 -3.19
C LEU A 127 -20.35 22.47 -3.10
N TYR A 128 -20.36 21.76 -4.22
CA TYR A 128 -19.75 20.42 -4.32
C TYR A 128 -18.39 20.48 -5.02
N VAL A 129 -17.42 19.79 -4.45
CA VAL A 129 -16.06 19.68 -4.99
C VAL A 129 -15.62 18.24 -5.14
N SER A 130 -14.71 18.01 -6.06
CA SER A 130 -14.07 16.71 -6.27
C SER A 130 -12.59 16.87 -6.51
N ILE A 131 -11.81 15.86 -6.17
CA ILE A 131 -10.37 15.79 -6.48
C ILE A 131 -10.08 15.12 -7.82
N TYR A 132 -11.15 14.77 -8.55
CA TYR A 132 -11.13 14.03 -9.81
C TYR A 132 -11.70 14.89 -10.94
N ARG A 133 -10.80 15.48 -11.73
CA ARG A 133 -11.16 16.45 -12.76
C ARG A 133 -12.09 15.83 -13.81
N GLY A 134 -13.29 16.38 -13.95
CA GLY A 134 -14.22 16.07 -15.04
C GLY A 134 -14.86 14.68 -14.97
N MET A 135 -14.62 13.91 -13.92
CA MET A 135 -15.13 12.54 -13.79
C MET A 135 -16.54 12.45 -13.20
N ILE A 136 -17.02 13.55 -12.60
CA ILE A 136 -18.31 13.60 -11.91
C ILE A 136 -19.18 14.66 -12.57
N THR A 137 -20.42 14.30 -12.92
CA THR A 137 -21.43 15.27 -13.36
C THR A 137 -21.94 16.04 -12.15
N CYS A 138 -21.97 17.37 -12.24
CA CYS A 138 -22.53 18.21 -11.19
C CYS A 138 -24.04 17.99 -11.08
N ASP A 139 -24.59 18.11 -9.86
CA ASP A 139 -26.02 17.92 -9.61
C ASP A 139 -26.91 18.93 -10.34
N CYS A 140 -26.35 20.06 -10.80
CA CYS A 140 -27.08 20.99 -11.66
C CYS A 140 -27.39 20.41 -13.05
N GLY A 141 -26.77 19.27 -13.43
CA GLY A 141 -26.94 18.61 -14.72
C GLY A 141 -26.27 19.31 -15.90
N LYS A 142 -25.68 20.50 -15.71
CA LYS A 142 -25.16 21.34 -16.81
C LYS A 142 -23.73 21.00 -17.24
N SER A 143 -22.89 20.53 -16.33
CA SER A 143 -21.46 20.27 -16.59
C SER A 143 -20.86 19.31 -15.57
N THR A 144 -19.63 18.87 -15.82
CA THR A 144 -18.81 18.10 -14.86
C THR A 144 -18.04 18.99 -13.88
N LEU A 145 -17.58 18.39 -12.78
CA LEU A 145 -16.68 19.00 -11.80
C LEU A 145 -15.26 19.05 -12.37
N SER A 146 -14.96 20.06 -13.18
CA SER A 146 -13.68 20.17 -13.91
C SER A 146 -12.99 21.52 -13.79
N LYS A 147 -13.65 22.52 -13.18
CA LYS A 147 -13.09 23.86 -12.95
C LYS A 147 -12.33 23.89 -11.64
N GLU A 148 -11.03 24.15 -11.71
CA GLU A 148 -10.15 24.16 -10.55
C GLU A 148 -10.53 25.27 -9.56
N ILE A 149 -10.45 24.94 -8.26
CA ILE A 149 -10.54 25.87 -7.14
C ILE A 149 -9.20 25.85 -6.42
N LYS A 150 -8.70 27.04 -6.07
CA LYS A 150 -7.49 27.18 -5.26
C LYS A 150 -7.78 26.80 -3.82
N PHE A 151 -6.92 25.97 -3.25
CA PHE A 151 -6.94 25.64 -1.83
C PHE A 151 -6.01 26.60 -1.07
N ASP A 152 -6.50 27.21 0.00
CA ASP A 152 -5.71 28.04 0.92
C ASP A 152 -4.73 27.16 1.68
N LYS A 153 -3.48 27.15 1.24
CA LYS A 153 -2.41 26.33 1.84
C LYS A 153 -2.07 26.77 3.27
N ASP A 154 -2.37 28.01 3.65
CA ASP A 154 -2.10 28.52 4.99
C ASP A 154 -3.11 28.02 6.03
N SER A 155 -4.26 27.51 5.57
CA SER A 155 -5.20 26.81 6.45
C SER A 155 -4.64 25.47 6.96
N ILE A 156 -3.73 24.83 6.21
CA ILE A 156 -3.01 23.61 6.62
C ILE A 156 -1.80 23.94 7.50
N SER A 157 -1.14 25.09 7.29
CA SER A 157 0.07 25.48 8.02
C SER A 157 -0.21 25.81 9.49
N ARG A 158 -1.41 26.32 9.83
CA ARG A 158 -1.86 26.53 11.22
C ARG A 158 -1.93 25.25 12.06
N PHE A 159 -2.01 24.09 11.42
CA PHE A 159 -1.93 22.78 12.08
C PHE A 159 -0.51 22.21 12.09
N ALA A 160 0.48 22.87 11.50
CA ALA A 160 1.74 22.24 11.08
C ALA A 160 3.00 22.79 11.72
N ASP A 161 2.99 24.03 12.20
CA ASP A 161 4.20 24.71 12.62
C ASP A 161 4.32 24.77 14.15
N ASP A 162 5.11 23.85 14.69
CA ASP A 162 5.49 23.77 16.11
C ASP A 162 6.97 24.11 16.32
N GLY A 163 7.68 24.57 15.29
CA GLY A 163 9.09 24.91 15.36
C GLY A 163 10.07 23.72 15.35
N PHE A 164 9.60 22.48 15.19
CA PHE A 164 10.46 21.29 15.12
C PHE A 164 10.76 20.85 13.67
N SER A 165 12.00 20.40 13.43
CA SER A 165 12.43 19.83 12.14
C SER A 165 11.87 18.43 11.92
N GLY A 166 11.12 18.21 10.84
CA GLY A 166 10.58 16.90 10.45
C GLY A 166 9.06 16.88 10.26
N VAL A 167 8.57 15.87 9.55
CA VAL A 167 7.17 15.59 9.21
C VAL A 167 6.53 14.69 10.26
N TYR A 168 7.15 13.55 10.57
CA TYR A 168 6.64 12.59 11.55
C TYR A 168 7.45 12.61 12.83
N THR A 169 8.74 12.92 12.74
CA THR A 169 9.71 12.82 13.82
C THR A 169 10.34 14.18 14.15
N THR A 170 10.91 14.32 15.36
CA THR A 170 11.48 15.60 15.85
C THR A 170 12.96 15.52 16.23
N SER A 171 13.58 14.34 16.13
CA SER A 171 14.91 14.03 16.70
C SER A 171 15.78 13.22 15.75
N HIS A 172 17.02 12.92 16.18
CA HIS A 172 17.89 11.96 15.49
C HIS A 172 17.56 10.52 15.92
N PHE A 173 17.77 9.58 15.00
CA PHE A 173 17.52 8.16 15.20
C PHE A 173 18.72 7.34 14.81
N ILE A 174 18.90 6.21 15.48
CA ILE A 174 19.75 5.12 15.01
C ILE A 174 18.90 4.15 14.19
N ILE A 175 19.44 3.77 13.04
CA ILE A 175 18.78 2.91 12.06
C ILE A 175 19.64 1.67 11.89
N SER A 176 19.11 0.50 12.23
CA SER A 176 19.83 -0.76 12.09
C SER A 176 19.99 -1.17 10.62
N ASP A 177 20.86 -2.14 10.38
CA ASP A 177 21.06 -2.75 9.07
C ASP A 177 19.77 -3.31 8.43
N ASP A 178 18.83 -3.72 9.28
CA ASP A 178 17.52 -4.26 8.93
C ASP A 178 16.36 -3.26 9.14
N LEU A 179 16.67 -1.96 9.11
CA LEU A 179 15.75 -0.81 9.11
C LEU A 179 14.86 -0.64 10.36
N GLN A 180 15.29 -1.18 11.50
CA GLN A 180 14.70 -0.81 12.79
C GLN A 180 15.19 0.59 13.18
N ILE A 181 14.30 1.41 13.76
CA ILE A 181 14.54 2.84 14.02
C ILE A 181 14.41 3.15 15.52
N PHE A 182 15.51 3.43 16.22
CA PHE A 182 15.45 3.78 17.63
C PHE A 182 15.85 5.23 17.87
N PRO A 183 15.29 5.94 18.86
CA PRO A 183 15.77 7.25 19.23
C PRO A 183 17.27 7.24 19.49
N SER A 184 18.01 8.22 18.94
CA SER A 184 19.47 8.36 19.15
C SER A 184 19.75 8.93 20.54
N VAL A 185 19.51 8.11 21.57
CA VAL A 185 19.86 8.38 22.95
C VAL A 185 20.93 7.40 23.40
N THR A 186 21.87 7.86 24.23
CA THR A 186 23.03 7.07 24.67
C THR A 186 22.65 5.68 25.19
N GLY A 187 21.57 5.58 25.96
CA GLY A 187 21.07 4.29 26.47
C GLY A 187 20.66 3.31 25.37
N ASN A 188 20.01 3.77 24.30
CA ASN A 188 19.63 2.92 23.17
C ASN A 188 20.85 2.48 22.37
N VAL A 189 21.81 3.38 22.13
CA VAL A 189 23.05 3.06 21.41
C VAL A 189 23.85 2.00 22.17
N ILE A 190 24.08 2.18 23.47
CA ILE A 190 24.80 1.22 24.32
C ILE A 190 24.07 -0.14 24.32
N ARG A 191 22.74 -0.14 24.52
CA ARG A 191 21.95 -1.37 24.52
C ARG A 191 22.03 -2.08 23.16
N PHE A 192 21.93 -1.34 22.07
CA PHE A 192 21.99 -1.87 20.72
C PHE A 192 23.34 -2.53 20.42
N LEU A 193 24.44 -1.85 20.76
CA LEU A 193 25.80 -2.37 20.61
C LEU A 193 26.06 -3.58 21.52
N SER A 194 25.65 -3.51 22.78
CA SER A 194 25.78 -4.61 23.74
C SER A 194 25.04 -5.87 23.28
N ASN A 195 23.83 -5.72 22.72
CA ASN A 195 23.08 -6.83 22.11
C ASN A 195 23.80 -7.46 20.90
N MET A 196 24.69 -6.71 20.24
CA MET A 196 25.55 -7.21 19.16
C MET A 196 26.88 -7.81 19.65
N GLY A 197 27.11 -7.84 20.97
CA GLY A 197 28.35 -8.31 21.56
C GLY A 197 29.52 -7.33 21.45
N ILE A 198 29.23 -6.05 21.18
CA ILE A 198 30.25 -4.99 21.09
C ILE A 198 30.48 -4.43 22.49
N THR A 199 31.70 -4.55 22.97
CA THR A 199 32.13 -4.07 24.29
C THR A 199 33.13 -2.93 24.22
N ASP A 200 33.85 -2.81 23.09
CA ASP A 200 34.82 -1.75 22.83
C ASP A 200 34.62 -1.18 21.42
N MET A 201 34.34 0.11 21.34
CA MET A 201 34.08 0.78 20.06
C MET A 201 35.35 0.98 19.24
N ASP A 202 36.47 1.31 19.87
CA ASP A 202 37.70 1.68 19.17
C ASP A 202 38.31 0.47 18.47
N ASP A 203 38.22 -0.70 19.10
CA ASP A 203 38.74 -1.95 18.56
C ASP A 203 37.78 -2.60 17.55
N GLN A 204 36.46 -2.48 17.76
CA GLN A 204 35.48 -3.30 17.03
C GLN A 204 34.67 -2.54 15.97
N THR A 205 34.73 -1.20 15.95
CA THR A 205 33.91 -0.39 15.05
C THR A 205 34.73 0.59 14.21
N GLU A 206 34.08 1.13 13.19
CA GLU A 206 34.60 2.23 12.38
C GLU A 206 33.49 3.19 11.98
N LEU A 207 33.76 4.50 12.09
CA LEU A 207 32.82 5.55 11.73
C LEU A 207 33.06 5.99 10.28
N MET A 208 31.98 6.12 9.51
CA MET A 208 32.00 6.54 8.12
C MET A 208 30.87 7.54 7.85
N ASP A 209 31.22 8.70 7.28
CA ASP A 209 30.23 9.63 6.76
C ASP A 209 29.76 9.18 5.37
N VAL A 210 28.45 9.07 5.20
CA VAL A 210 27.82 8.61 3.96
C VAL A 210 26.75 9.60 3.54
N THR A 211 26.60 9.82 2.24
CA THR A 211 25.48 10.62 1.71
C THR A 211 24.64 9.74 0.80
N LEU A 212 23.37 9.53 1.16
CA LEU A 212 22.39 8.82 0.34
C LEU A 212 21.56 9.82 -0.46
N GLY A 213 21.20 9.48 -1.70
CA GLY A 213 20.32 10.27 -2.55
C GLY A 213 19.11 9.49 -3.02
N PHE A 214 18.40 10.04 -3.99
CA PHE A 214 17.17 9.45 -4.55
C PHE A 214 17.33 7.98 -4.94
N LYS A 215 18.41 7.64 -5.65
CA LYS A 215 18.66 6.27 -6.10
C LYS A 215 18.76 5.31 -4.91
N GLU A 216 19.57 5.66 -3.92
CA GLU A 216 19.77 4.83 -2.73
C GLU A 216 18.47 4.66 -1.92
N ILE A 217 17.61 5.69 -1.87
CA ILE A 217 16.28 5.58 -1.23
C ILE A 217 15.35 4.64 -2.02
N MET A 218 15.35 4.71 -3.35
CA MET A 218 14.56 3.80 -4.18
C MET A 218 15.07 2.35 -4.06
N ASP A 219 16.38 2.15 -4.02
CA ASP A 219 17.00 0.85 -3.78
C ASP A 219 16.66 0.31 -2.37
N LEU A 220 16.59 1.18 -1.35
CA LEU A 220 16.11 0.81 -0.01
C LEU A 220 14.62 0.40 -0.01
N LEU A 221 13.75 1.15 -0.71
CA LEU A 221 12.34 0.77 -0.84
C LEU A 221 12.21 -0.60 -1.52
N LYS A 222 12.88 -0.80 -2.66
CA LYS A 222 12.92 -2.08 -3.38
C LYS A 222 13.40 -3.21 -2.47
N GLY A 223 14.50 -2.97 -1.77
CA GLY A 223 15.10 -3.89 -0.81
C GLY A 223 14.21 -4.29 0.34
N SER A 224 13.45 -3.33 0.87
CA SER A 224 12.54 -3.58 1.98
C SER A 224 11.44 -4.58 1.62
N LEU A 225 11.02 -4.60 0.36
CA LEU A 225 10.00 -5.49 -0.17
C LEU A 225 10.53 -6.87 -0.57
N LEU A 226 11.73 -6.93 -1.15
CA LEU A 226 12.33 -8.20 -1.57
C LEU A 226 13.05 -8.92 -0.41
N SER A 227 13.21 -8.23 0.72
CA SER A 227 13.95 -8.71 1.89
C SER A 227 15.38 -9.18 1.58
N ASP A 228 15.99 -8.60 0.56
CA ASP A 228 17.26 -9.03 -0.04
C ASP A 228 18.34 -7.95 -0.03
N ILE A 229 18.01 -6.70 0.28
CA ILE A 229 18.95 -5.56 0.31
C ILE A 229 18.92 -4.94 1.71
N LEU A 230 20.07 -5.03 2.40
CA LEU A 230 20.36 -4.42 3.69
C LEU A 230 20.86 -2.98 3.51
N LEU A 231 20.84 -2.19 4.59
CA LEU A 231 21.50 -0.87 4.60
C LEU A 231 23.00 -1.00 4.27
N SER A 232 23.65 -2.07 4.73
CA SER A 232 25.03 -2.43 4.38
C SER A 232 25.26 -2.54 2.88
N ASP A 233 24.32 -3.08 2.12
CA ASP A 233 24.52 -3.28 0.68
C ASP A 233 24.52 -1.94 -0.07
N ILE A 234 23.64 -1.03 0.37
CA ILE A 234 23.56 0.34 -0.14
C ILE A 234 24.80 1.14 0.24
N VAL A 235 25.17 1.14 1.53
CA VAL A 235 26.32 1.91 2.04
C VAL A 235 27.65 1.42 1.44
N LEU A 236 27.85 0.10 1.40
CA LEU A 236 29.09 -0.51 0.93
C LEU A 236 29.09 -0.78 -0.59
N LYS A 237 28.02 -0.41 -1.30
CA LYS A 237 27.84 -0.59 -2.75
C LYS A 237 28.10 -2.03 -3.21
N LYS A 238 27.63 -3.01 -2.44
CA LYS A 238 27.82 -4.42 -2.76
C LYS A 238 26.98 -4.79 -3.98
N ARG A 239 27.58 -5.44 -4.98
CA ARG A 239 26.81 -6.10 -6.05
C ARG A 239 26.29 -7.42 -5.50
N ARG A 240 24.97 -7.58 -5.43
CA ARG A 240 24.35 -8.88 -5.13
C ARG A 240 23.90 -9.57 -6.42
N VAL A 241 23.99 -10.90 -6.38
CA VAL A 241 23.33 -11.79 -7.33
C VAL A 241 21.90 -11.98 -6.83
N GLU A 242 20.94 -11.82 -7.73
CA GLU A 242 19.50 -12.01 -7.48
C GLU A 242 19.25 -13.32 -6.71
N SER A 243 18.53 -13.25 -5.60
CA SER A 243 18.16 -14.41 -4.79
C SER A 243 16.66 -14.60 -4.78
N PHE A 244 16.27 -15.87 -4.98
CA PHE A 244 14.96 -16.36 -5.35
C PHE A 244 13.93 -16.44 -4.21
N ALA A 245 12.67 -16.31 -4.63
CA ALA A 245 11.42 -16.84 -4.10
C ALA A 245 11.37 -17.16 -2.59
N LEU A 246 10.70 -16.29 -1.84
CA LEU A 246 10.23 -16.58 -0.49
C LEU A 246 9.20 -17.72 -0.56
N LYS A 247 9.48 -18.85 0.09
CA LYS A 247 8.46 -19.87 0.36
C LYS A 247 7.47 -19.31 1.39
N TYR A 248 6.19 -19.27 1.03
CA TYR A 248 5.12 -18.81 1.89
C TYR A 248 4.60 -19.96 2.77
N GLU A 249 4.72 -19.80 4.09
CA GLU A 249 3.93 -20.53 5.09
C GLU A 249 3.42 -19.51 6.12
N LEU A 250 2.16 -19.07 5.98
CA LEU A 250 1.52 -18.22 6.98
C LEU A 250 0.91 -19.08 8.08
N GLY A 251 1.19 -18.71 9.33
CA GLY A 251 0.50 -19.27 10.50
C GLY A 251 -1.01 -18.99 10.44
N THR A 252 -1.79 -19.93 10.94
CA THR A 252 -3.23 -20.14 10.66
C THR A 252 -4.20 -19.10 11.25
N LEU A 253 -3.73 -17.94 11.72
CA LEU A 253 -4.51 -17.11 12.66
C LEU A 253 -4.80 -15.69 12.13
N VAL A 254 -6.09 -15.37 12.03
CA VAL A 254 -6.58 -13.98 11.93
C VAL A 254 -6.10 -13.22 13.17
N PRO A 255 -5.48 -12.04 13.03
CA PRO A 255 -5.03 -11.24 14.16
C PRO A 255 -6.14 -11.00 15.20
N SER A 256 -5.78 -11.03 16.49
CA SER A 256 -6.75 -10.94 17.59
C SER A 256 -7.65 -9.70 17.53
N ASN A 257 -7.12 -8.58 17.04
CA ASN A 257 -7.84 -7.31 16.84
C ASN A 257 -8.89 -7.37 15.72
N LEU A 258 -8.84 -8.37 14.83
CA LEU A 258 -9.77 -8.54 13.71
C LEU A 258 -10.79 -9.67 13.92
N LYS A 259 -10.68 -10.43 15.03
CA LYS A 259 -11.57 -11.56 15.32
C LYS A 259 -13.04 -11.17 15.46
N SER A 260 -13.34 -9.96 15.91
CA SER A 260 -14.72 -9.45 15.98
C SER A 260 -15.30 -9.08 14.61
N LEU A 261 -14.43 -8.80 13.63
CA LEU A 261 -14.83 -8.33 12.30
C LEU A 261 -15.17 -9.46 11.33
N THR A 262 -14.85 -10.71 11.67
CA THR A 262 -15.23 -11.90 10.87
C THR A 262 -16.74 -12.06 10.72
N PHE A 263 -17.54 -11.54 11.66
CA PHE A 263 -19.00 -11.59 11.61
C PHE A 263 -19.62 -10.59 10.64
N TYR A 264 -18.88 -9.53 10.28
CA TYR A 264 -19.37 -8.44 9.43
C TYR A 264 -18.85 -8.53 7.99
N SER A 265 -17.78 -9.29 7.73
CA SER A 265 -17.27 -9.52 6.38
C SER A 265 -18.20 -10.43 5.58
N ILE A 266 -18.67 -9.96 4.41
CA ILE A 266 -19.44 -10.81 3.49
C ILE A 266 -18.46 -11.70 2.74
N ALA A 267 -18.74 -13.00 2.72
CA ALA A 267 -17.97 -13.93 1.93
C ALA A 267 -18.35 -13.86 0.45
N SER A 268 -17.35 -13.93 -0.44
CA SER A 268 -17.56 -14.16 -1.87
C SER A 268 -17.52 -15.66 -2.15
N VAL A 269 -18.26 -16.11 -3.16
CA VAL A 269 -18.22 -17.50 -3.64
C VAL A 269 -17.59 -17.49 -5.01
N VAL A 270 -16.53 -18.28 -5.16
CA VAL A 270 -15.76 -18.37 -6.41
C VAL A 270 -15.68 -19.82 -6.87
N LYS A 271 -15.40 -20.04 -8.15
CA LYS A 271 -15.21 -21.38 -8.72
C LYS A 271 -13.74 -21.57 -9.10
N ALA A 272 -13.04 -22.42 -8.38
CA ALA A 272 -11.68 -22.81 -8.72
C ALA A 272 -11.68 -23.91 -9.78
N ILE A 273 -10.95 -23.69 -10.87
CA ILE A 273 -10.72 -24.67 -11.93
C ILE A 273 -9.36 -25.31 -11.67
N ILE A 274 -9.35 -26.61 -11.43
CA ILE A 274 -8.21 -27.37 -10.91
C ILE A 274 -7.88 -28.52 -11.86
N GLN A 275 -6.59 -28.74 -12.12
CA GLN A 275 -6.10 -29.94 -12.79
C GLN A 275 -6.16 -31.13 -11.82
N LYS A 276 -6.91 -32.19 -12.14
CA LYS A 276 -7.13 -33.35 -11.26
C LYS A 276 -5.82 -34.10 -11.00
N SER A 277 -5.05 -34.39 -12.04
CA SER A 277 -3.82 -35.21 -11.96
C SER A 277 -2.73 -34.61 -11.07
N THR A 278 -2.55 -33.28 -11.11
CA THR A 278 -1.50 -32.59 -10.34
C THR A 278 -2.05 -31.80 -9.17
N ASN A 279 -3.37 -31.70 -9.05
CA ASN A 279 -4.06 -30.89 -8.06
C ASN A 279 -3.64 -29.41 -8.07
N LYS A 280 -3.29 -28.88 -9.25
CA LYS A 280 -2.84 -27.50 -9.41
C LYS A 280 -4.02 -26.62 -9.78
N LEU A 281 -4.14 -25.47 -9.12
CA LEU A 281 -5.06 -24.42 -9.53
C LEU A 281 -4.65 -23.91 -10.91
N ILE A 282 -5.61 -23.83 -11.82
CA ILE A 282 -5.42 -23.28 -13.17
C ILE A 282 -5.83 -21.81 -13.16
N TYR A 283 -7.08 -21.54 -12.77
CA TYR A 283 -7.63 -20.21 -12.57
C TYR A 283 -8.85 -20.28 -11.65
N VAL A 284 -9.33 -19.12 -11.21
CA VAL A 284 -10.56 -18.94 -10.45
C VAL A 284 -11.54 -18.11 -11.27
N GLU A 285 -12.80 -18.54 -11.33
CA GLU A 285 -13.91 -17.72 -11.82
C GLU A 285 -14.56 -17.00 -10.64
N GLY A 286 -14.54 -15.67 -10.65
CA GLY A 286 -15.06 -14.84 -9.56
C GLY A 286 -16.01 -13.76 -10.06
N ASP A 287 -16.89 -13.30 -9.18
CA ASP A 287 -17.81 -12.20 -9.43
C ASP A 287 -17.14 -10.83 -9.27
N ASP A 288 -17.94 -9.77 -9.42
CA ASP A 288 -17.50 -8.39 -9.24
C ASP A 288 -17.01 -8.12 -7.81
N LYS A 289 -17.56 -8.79 -6.79
CA LYS A 289 -17.10 -8.65 -5.40
C LYS A 289 -15.69 -9.20 -5.20
N PHE A 290 -15.39 -10.36 -5.79
CA PHE A 290 -14.05 -10.94 -5.72
C PHE A 290 -13.02 -10.04 -6.41
N VAL A 291 -13.34 -9.52 -7.59
CA VAL A 291 -12.45 -8.62 -8.32
C VAL A 291 -12.31 -7.25 -7.66
N GLU A 292 -13.38 -6.70 -7.10
CA GLU A 292 -13.33 -5.47 -6.29
C GLU A 292 -12.37 -5.63 -5.11
N PHE A 293 -12.41 -6.77 -4.43
CA PHE A 293 -11.46 -7.13 -3.38
C PHE A 293 -10.02 -7.17 -3.91
N LEU A 294 -9.76 -7.88 -5.01
CA LEU A 294 -8.41 -7.96 -5.58
C LEU A 294 -7.88 -6.57 -5.95
N PHE A 295 -8.64 -5.76 -6.67
CA PHE A 295 -8.22 -4.40 -7.01
C PHE A 295 -8.06 -3.49 -5.79
N SER A 296 -8.84 -3.69 -4.73
CA SER A 296 -8.68 -2.93 -3.48
C SER A 296 -7.31 -3.16 -2.83
N LEU A 297 -6.65 -4.31 -3.06
CA LEU A 297 -5.30 -4.56 -2.52
C LEU A 297 -4.29 -3.48 -2.95
N LEU A 298 -4.43 -2.97 -4.17
CA LEU A 298 -3.54 -1.93 -4.71
C LEU A 298 -3.66 -0.59 -3.98
N THR A 299 -4.76 -0.36 -3.26
CA THR A 299 -5.04 0.90 -2.58
C THR A 299 -4.58 0.89 -1.12
N ILE A 300 -4.29 -0.28 -0.56
CA ILE A 300 -3.90 -0.43 0.84
C ILE A 300 -2.45 0.03 1.05
N PRO A 301 -2.21 0.97 1.99
CA PRO A 301 -0.86 1.36 2.38
C PRO A 301 -0.10 0.23 3.09
N LEU A 302 1.24 0.18 2.98
CA LEU A 302 2.06 -0.86 3.64
C LEU A 302 1.81 -0.97 5.15
N GLY A 303 1.67 0.15 5.86
CA GLY A 303 1.33 0.15 7.29
C GLY A 303 -0.06 -0.42 7.57
N GLY A 304 -1.00 -0.25 6.64
CA GLY A 304 -2.34 -0.84 6.73
C GLY A 304 -2.31 -2.35 6.51
N ILE A 305 -1.42 -2.83 5.64
CA ILE A 305 -1.18 -4.26 5.43
C ILE A 305 -0.56 -4.89 6.68
N GLU A 306 0.45 -4.26 7.26
CA GLU A 306 1.02 -4.67 8.54
C GLU A 306 -0.05 -4.72 9.64
N HIS A 307 -0.91 -3.72 9.72
CA HIS A 307 -2.04 -3.72 10.64
C HIS A 307 -2.98 -4.92 10.44
N LEU A 308 -3.37 -5.17 9.18
CA LEU A 308 -4.26 -6.26 8.78
C LEU A 308 -3.65 -7.65 9.04
N LEU A 309 -2.33 -7.77 8.93
CA LEU A 309 -1.59 -9.02 9.13
C LEU A 309 -0.92 -9.13 10.50
N GLY A 310 -1.25 -8.23 11.45
CA GLY A 310 -0.81 -8.31 12.83
C GLY A 310 0.66 -7.94 13.08
N GLY A 311 1.30 -7.23 12.15
CA GLY A 311 2.70 -6.82 12.19
C GLY A 311 3.67 -7.86 11.64
N SER A 312 3.19 -8.79 10.80
CA SER A 312 4.04 -9.73 10.08
C SER A 312 3.53 -10.01 8.67
N THR A 313 4.18 -9.38 7.71
CA THR A 313 3.94 -9.55 6.27
C THR A 313 4.94 -10.52 5.63
N LYS A 314 5.92 -11.01 6.41
CA LYS A 314 7.12 -11.75 5.95
C LYS A 314 8.11 -10.88 5.16
N LEU A 315 7.81 -9.59 5.01
CA LEU A 315 8.72 -8.60 4.47
C LEU A 315 9.55 -8.08 5.64
N LYS A 316 10.63 -8.79 5.99
CA LYS A 316 11.36 -8.61 7.26
C LYS A 316 11.65 -7.14 7.60
N PHE A 317 12.05 -6.36 6.61
CA PHE A 317 12.40 -4.96 6.79
C PHE A 317 11.19 -4.05 7.02
N VAL A 318 10.07 -4.31 6.33
CA VAL A 318 8.79 -3.61 6.58
C VAL A 318 8.24 -4.01 7.94
N ASP A 319 8.27 -5.31 8.28
CA ASP A 319 7.88 -5.84 9.59
C ASP A 319 8.69 -5.15 10.70
N ASN A 320 10.00 -4.95 10.49
CA ASN A 320 10.90 -4.27 11.42
C ASN A 320 10.54 -2.79 11.58
N LEU A 321 10.36 -2.06 10.48
CA LEU A 321 9.98 -0.65 10.48
C LEU A 321 8.66 -0.43 11.24
N TYR A 322 7.66 -1.28 10.98
CA TYR A 322 6.36 -1.24 11.63
C TYR A 322 6.45 -1.61 13.12
N ARG A 323 7.17 -2.70 13.45
CA ARG A 323 7.36 -3.16 14.84
C ARG A 323 8.03 -2.10 15.68
N THR A 324 9.05 -1.46 15.14
CA THR A 324 9.72 -0.34 15.81
C THR A 324 8.72 0.75 16.21
N LEU A 325 7.88 1.23 15.30
CA LEU A 325 6.88 2.25 15.64
C LEU A 325 5.91 1.77 16.73
N ARG A 326 5.48 0.51 16.63
CA ARG A 326 4.56 -0.11 17.58
C ARG A 326 5.15 -0.18 18.99
N GLU A 327 6.39 -0.62 19.11
CA GLU A 327 7.10 -0.87 20.38
C GLU A 327 7.73 0.37 21.00
N THR A 328 8.04 1.40 20.20
CA THR A 328 8.59 2.64 20.75
C THR A 328 7.54 3.30 21.65
N ASN A 329 7.94 3.67 22.87
CA ASN A 329 7.23 4.60 23.76
C ASN A 329 7.28 6.04 23.17
N GLY A 330 6.87 6.15 21.91
CA GLY A 330 7.38 7.11 20.92
C GLY A 330 6.66 8.44 20.86
N ASP A 331 5.71 8.73 21.75
CA ASP A 331 5.01 10.01 21.72
C ASP A 331 5.97 11.20 21.95
N MET A 332 7.13 10.98 22.59
CA MET A 332 8.14 12.03 22.82
C MET A 332 9.03 12.35 21.61
N TYR A 333 9.18 11.42 20.66
CA TYR A 333 10.08 11.58 19.49
C TYR A 333 9.31 11.72 18.17
N LEU A 334 7.99 11.50 18.22
CA LEU A 334 7.06 11.78 17.15
C LEU A 334 6.50 13.18 17.31
N LYS A 335 6.22 13.84 16.18
CA LYS A 335 5.76 15.23 16.15
C LYS A 335 4.41 15.42 16.85
N LYS A 336 3.53 14.42 16.74
CA LYS A 336 2.20 14.41 17.38
C LYS A 336 1.87 13.03 17.89
N GLY A 337 1.14 12.94 19.00
CA GLY A 337 0.70 11.66 19.56
C GLY A 337 -0.12 10.80 18.60
N TRP A 338 -0.84 11.42 17.65
CA TRP A 338 -1.60 10.67 16.64
C TRP A 338 -0.79 10.20 15.42
N THR A 339 0.45 10.69 15.25
CA THR A 339 1.34 10.29 14.14
C THR A 339 1.59 8.78 14.15
N LYS A 340 1.76 8.22 15.36
CA LYS A 340 1.93 6.77 15.54
C LYS A 340 0.75 6.00 14.99
N TYR A 341 -0.48 6.38 15.33
CA TYR A 341 -1.68 5.71 14.85
C TYR A 341 -1.86 5.84 13.34
N MET A 342 -1.55 7.01 12.77
CA MET A 342 -1.62 7.23 11.33
C MET A 342 -0.63 6.35 10.57
N LEU A 343 0.60 6.15 11.06
CA LEU A 343 1.60 5.29 10.41
C LEU A 343 1.32 3.80 10.61
N LEU A 344 0.79 3.41 11.78
CA LEU A 344 0.48 2.02 12.12
C LEU A 344 -0.84 1.52 11.54
N ASN A 345 -1.77 2.41 11.20
CA ASN A 345 -3.01 2.03 10.51
C ASN A 345 -3.45 3.18 9.59
N PRO A 346 -2.69 3.44 8.51
CA PRO A 346 -3.03 4.47 7.54
C PRO A 346 -4.41 4.15 6.96
N LYS A 347 -5.33 5.10 7.10
CA LYS A 347 -6.67 5.02 6.52
C LYS A 347 -6.59 5.20 5.01
N LEU A 348 -7.64 4.79 4.30
CA LEU A 348 -7.78 5.10 2.87
C LEU A 348 -8.31 6.53 2.68
N PRO A 349 -7.97 7.21 1.59
CA PRO A 349 -8.63 8.45 1.24
C PRO A 349 -10.14 8.24 1.02
N LEU A 350 -10.91 9.33 1.11
CA LEU A 350 -12.35 9.30 0.86
C LEU A 350 -12.70 8.75 -0.53
N GLY A 351 -13.67 7.84 -0.59
CA GLY A 351 -14.17 7.26 -1.83
C GLY A 351 -13.37 6.07 -2.36
N TYR A 352 -12.62 5.37 -1.51
CA TYR A 352 -11.92 4.12 -1.86
C TYR A 352 -12.64 2.87 -1.37
N THR A 353 -13.46 3.00 -0.34
CA THR A 353 -14.32 1.97 0.22
C THR A 353 -15.76 2.10 -0.24
N THR A 354 -16.53 1.03 -0.08
CA THR A 354 -17.98 1.00 -0.29
C THR A 354 -18.65 0.63 1.02
N SER A 355 -19.81 1.21 1.31
CA SER A 355 -20.59 0.93 2.54
C SER A 355 -21.09 -0.51 2.60
N ASP A 356 -21.24 -1.13 1.42
CA ASP A 356 -21.81 -2.44 1.26
C ASP A 356 -20.69 -3.44 1.00
N SER A 357 -20.27 -4.14 2.06
CA SER A 357 -19.62 -5.44 2.03
C SER A 357 -18.21 -5.54 1.43
N GLN A 358 -17.19 -5.31 2.27
CA GLN A 358 -15.79 -5.55 1.92
C GLN A 358 -15.26 -6.84 2.57
N LEU A 359 -14.41 -7.57 1.83
CA LEU A 359 -13.73 -8.76 2.36
C LEU A 359 -12.65 -8.42 3.39
N LEU A 360 -12.08 -7.21 3.31
CA LEU A 360 -11.13 -6.66 4.26
C LEU A 360 -11.74 -5.49 5.02
N PRO A 361 -11.46 -5.33 6.33
CA PRO A 361 -11.98 -4.23 7.13
C PRO A 361 -11.16 -2.95 6.90
N LEU A 362 -11.31 -2.36 5.71
CA LEU A 362 -10.64 -1.12 5.34
C LEU A 362 -11.48 0.07 5.80
N ASN A 363 -10.82 1.09 6.33
CA ASN A 363 -11.48 2.31 6.80
C ASN A 363 -10.99 3.52 6.01
N GLU A 364 -11.91 4.44 5.71
CA GLU A 364 -11.56 5.74 5.15
C GLU A 364 -11.25 6.76 6.24
N GLU A 365 -10.50 7.78 5.86
CA GLU A 365 -10.43 9.03 6.60
C GLU A 365 -11.81 9.66 6.76
N ASP A 366 -11.99 10.33 7.88
CA ASP A 366 -13.18 11.14 8.11
C ASP A 366 -13.10 12.35 7.15
N PRO A 367 -14.24 12.76 6.55
CA PRO A 367 -14.24 13.93 5.69
C PRO A 367 -13.68 15.15 6.42
N LEU A 368 -12.67 15.81 5.84
CA LEU A 368 -12.30 17.15 6.30
C LEU A 368 -13.48 18.07 6.01
N ASP A 369 -14.02 18.71 7.04
CA ASP A 369 -14.96 19.80 6.87
C ASP A 369 -14.23 20.93 6.14
N MET A 370 -14.66 21.21 4.91
CA MET A 370 -14.10 22.25 4.08
C MET A 370 -15.12 23.36 3.92
N CYS A 371 -14.67 24.62 3.89
CA CYS A 371 -15.51 25.74 3.55
C CYS A 371 -14.98 26.49 2.33
N PHE A 372 -15.87 27.20 1.65
CA PHE A 372 -15.51 28.07 0.53
C PHE A 372 -15.69 29.53 0.92
N LYS A 373 -14.59 30.30 0.91
CA LYS A 373 -14.61 31.71 1.28
C LYS A 373 -13.65 32.51 0.39
N GLU A 374 -14.10 33.67 -0.08
CA GLU A 374 -13.26 34.63 -0.85
C GLU A 374 -12.57 34.01 -2.09
N GLY A 375 -13.19 33.01 -2.71
CA GLY A 375 -12.65 32.35 -3.91
C GLY A 375 -11.69 31.19 -3.63
N TYR A 376 -11.47 30.84 -2.36
CA TYR A 376 -10.58 29.77 -1.93
C TYR A 376 -11.34 28.70 -1.14
N LEU A 377 -10.88 27.47 -1.27
CA LEU A 377 -11.22 26.34 -0.41
C LEU A 377 -10.31 26.36 0.82
N SER A 378 -10.84 26.16 2.02
CA SER A 378 -10.04 26.04 3.25
C SER A 378 -10.67 25.03 4.20
N ILE A 379 -9.91 24.63 5.23
CA ILE A 379 -10.45 23.83 6.34
C ILE A 379 -11.47 24.68 7.13
N ALA A 380 -12.66 24.13 7.35
CA ALA A 380 -13.73 24.80 8.06
C ALA A 380 -13.46 24.85 9.57
N TYR A 381 -13.76 26.00 10.19
CA TYR A 381 -13.72 26.21 11.65
C TYR A 381 -15.11 26.50 12.23
N SER A 382 -16.13 26.63 11.36
CA SER A 382 -17.54 26.78 11.69
C SER A 382 -18.39 25.99 10.68
N THR A 383 -19.68 25.86 10.95
CA THR A 383 -20.63 25.18 10.07
C THR A 383 -21.09 26.02 8.87
N ASP A 384 -20.57 27.25 8.73
CA ASP A 384 -20.99 28.16 7.67
C ASP A 384 -20.22 27.88 6.38
N ASN A 385 -20.91 27.93 5.24
CA ASN A 385 -20.34 27.73 3.89
C ASN A 385 -19.62 26.39 3.70
N LEU A 386 -20.09 25.33 4.36
CA LEU A 386 -19.54 23.98 4.20
C LEU A 386 -19.69 23.48 2.75
N VAL A 387 -18.65 22.79 2.30
CA VAL A 387 -18.51 22.27 0.95
C VAL A 387 -18.69 20.76 0.99
N GLY A 388 -19.60 20.25 0.16
CA GLY A 388 -19.79 18.82 -0.01
C GLY A 388 -18.67 18.21 -0.86
N PHE A 389 -18.13 17.07 -0.44
CA PHE A 389 -17.18 16.31 -1.25
C PHE A 389 -17.90 15.26 -2.11
N LYS A 390 -17.53 15.18 -3.39
CA LYS A 390 -17.96 14.10 -4.30
C LYS A 390 -16.76 13.32 -4.81
N SER A 391 -16.76 12.02 -4.56
CA SER A 391 -15.88 11.07 -5.23
C SER A 391 -16.60 10.46 -6.45
N PRO A 392 -15.87 10.07 -7.52
CA PRO A 392 -16.43 9.29 -8.61
C PRO A 392 -17.07 8.01 -8.08
N LYS A 393 -16.53 7.48 -6.97
CA LYS A 393 -16.93 6.20 -6.38
C LYS A 393 -18.31 6.30 -5.75
N GLY A 394 -18.56 7.36 -4.99
CA GLY A 394 -19.73 7.40 -4.11
C GLY A 394 -19.80 6.11 -3.31
N ARG A 395 -20.96 5.43 -3.33
CA ARG A 395 -21.17 4.09 -2.75
C ARG A 395 -21.11 2.94 -3.79
N ARG A 396 -20.44 3.12 -4.93
CA ARG A 396 -20.46 2.16 -6.06
C ARG A 396 -19.15 1.39 -6.17
N ASN A 397 -19.20 0.15 -6.69
CA ASN A 397 -18.01 -0.66 -6.99
C ASN A 397 -17.21 -0.08 -8.17
N TYR A 398 -15.90 -0.34 -8.24
CA TYR A 398 -15.03 0.07 -9.35
C TYR A 398 -15.45 -0.57 -10.67
N VAL A 399 -15.74 -1.87 -10.63
CA VAL A 399 -16.16 -2.64 -11.80
C VAL A 399 -17.68 -2.57 -12.03
N LYS A 400 -18.10 -2.78 -13.27
CA LYS A 400 -19.53 -2.90 -13.59
C LYS A 400 -20.07 -4.18 -12.94
N GLY A 401 -21.08 -4.04 -12.07
CA GLY A 401 -21.76 -5.20 -11.48
C GLY A 401 -22.46 -6.01 -12.58
N THR A 402 -22.53 -7.33 -12.41
CA THR A 402 -23.02 -8.40 -13.33
C THR A 402 -22.00 -9.12 -14.22
N SER A 403 -20.70 -8.81 -14.11
CA SER A 403 -19.66 -9.51 -14.88
C SER A 403 -18.99 -10.62 -14.06
N MET A 404 -18.69 -11.75 -14.70
CA MET A 404 -17.79 -12.78 -14.17
C MET A 404 -16.39 -12.57 -14.73
N TYR A 405 -15.38 -12.91 -13.95
CA TYR A 405 -13.98 -12.73 -14.30
C TYR A 405 -13.21 -14.03 -14.14
N MET A 406 -12.25 -14.24 -15.04
CA MET A 406 -11.21 -15.26 -14.89
C MET A 406 -10.00 -14.62 -14.21
N VAL A 407 -9.54 -15.22 -13.11
CA VAL A 407 -8.39 -14.78 -12.34
C VAL A 407 -7.36 -15.90 -12.28
N THR A 408 -6.16 -15.67 -12.79
CA THR A 408 -5.06 -16.65 -12.74
C THR A 408 -4.43 -16.74 -11.35
N ASP A 409 -3.62 -17.78 -11.12
CA ASP A 409 -2.95 -18.03 -9.83
C ASP A 409 -2.09 -16.84 -9.35
N ASP A 410 -1.52 -16.08 -10.30
CA ASP A 410 -0.71 -14.86 -10.10
C ASP A 410 -1.54 -13.56 -10.19
N LEU A 411 -2.86 -13.63 -10.02
CA LEU A 411 -3.79 -12.50 -9.97
C LEU A 411 -3.99 -11.69 -11.27
N VAL A 412 -3.72 -12.26 -12.45
CA VAL A 412 -4.16 -11.62 -13.71
C VAL A 412 -5.68 -11.71 -13.79
N VAL A 413 -6.34 -10.55 -13.78
CA VAL A 413 -7.79 -10.44 -13.91
C VAL A 413 -8.16 -10.17 -15.38
N THR A 414 -9.03 -11.02 -15.94
CA THR A 414 -9.62 -10.84 -17.27
C THR A 414 -11.11 -11.10 -17.21
N HIS A 415 -11.88 -10.52 -18.14
CA HIS A 415 -13.30 -10.86 -18.24
C HIS A 415 -13.47 -12.34 -18.58
N LEU A 416 -14.43 -13.01 -17.94
CA LEU A 416 -14.68 -14.42 -18.21
C LEU A 416 -15.20 -14.58 -19.64
N CYS A 417 -14.51 -15.39 -20.43
CA CYS A 417 -14.91 -15.75 -21.78
C CYS A 417 -14.57 -17.22 -21.99
N THR A 418 -15.55 -18.02 -22.40
CA THR A 418 -15.38 -19.47 -22.56
C THR A 418 -14.26 -19.81 -23.55
N THR A 419 -14.11 -19.04 -24.63
CA THR A 419 -13.01 -19.22 -25.59
C THR A 419 -11.64 -18.96 -24.95
N SER A 420 -11.54 -17.98 -24.05
CA SER A 420 -10.32 -17.69 -23.29
C SER A 420 -10.02 -18.80 -22.29
N CYS A 421 -11.03 -19.34 -21.60
CA CYS A 421 -10.87 -20.50 -20.72
C CYS A 421 -10.28 -21.72 -21.47
N PHE A 422 -10.83 -22.07 -22.63
CA PHE A 422 -10.29 -23.14 -23.47
C PHE A 422 -8.87 -22.84 -23.98
N SER A 423 -8.61 -21.59 -24.35
CA SER A 423 -7.27 -21.15 -24.78
C SER A 423 -6.24 -21.31 -23.66
N THR A 424 -6.60 -20.96 -22.43
CA THR A 424 -5.75 -21.16 -21.24
C THR A 424 -5.46 -22.64 -21.01
N LEU A 425 -6.48 -23.52 -21.08
CA LEU A 425 -6.29 -24.97 -20.93
C LEU A 425 -5.38 -25.55 -22.02
N ASN A 426 -5.56 -25.12 -23.27
CA ASN A 426 -4.70 -25.53 -24.40
C ASN A 426 -3.27 -25.05 -24.22
N LEU A 427 -3.06 -23.80 -23.79
CA LEU A 427 -1.74 -23.22 -23.55
C LEU A 427 -0.99 -23.97 -22.44
N LEU A 428 -1.71 -24.36 -21.38
CA LEU A 428 -1.18 -25.16 -20.28
C LEU A 428 -1.11 -26.67 -20.60
N LYS A 429 -1.58 -27.08 -21.78
CA LYS A 429 -1.64 -28.49 -22.24
C LYS A 429 -2.42 -29.39 -21.29
N VAL A 430 -3.48 -28.88 -20.67
CA VAL A 430 -4.33 -29.63 -19.74
C VAL A 430 -5.52 -30.24 -20.50
N PRO A 431 -5.68 -31.58 -20.52
CA PRO A 431 -6.84 -32.22 -21.14
C PRO A 431 -8.15 -31.85 -20.41
N LEU A 432 -9.25 -31.66 -21.13
CA LEU A 432 -10.56 -31.35 -20.52
C LEU A 432 -11.02 -32.42 -19.52
N SER A 433 -10.70 -33.70 -19.78
CA SER A 433 -10.98 -34.82 -18.87
C SER A 433 -10.27 -34.69 -17.52
N ASP A 434 -9.14 -33.98 -17.49
CA ASP A 434 -8.28 -33.75 -16.33
C ASP A 434 -8.65 -32.46 -15.57
N VAL A 435 -9.78 -31.83 -15.86
CA VAL A 435 -10.22 -30.61 -15.16
C VAL A 435 -11.37 -30.91 -14.20
N ARG A 436 -11.36 -30.32 -13.00
CA ARG A 436 -12.50 -30.26 -12.08
C ARG A 436 -12.79 -28.84 -11.64
N GLU A 437 -14.07 -28.57 -11.41
CA GLU A 437 -14.55 -27.34 -10.78
C GLU A 437 -14.71 -27.57 -9.27
N MET A 438 -14.31 -26.58 -8.47
CA MET A 438 -14.46 -26.58 -7.02
C MET A 438 -14.95 -25.21 -6.55
N GLU A 439 -16.16 -25.16 -6.01
CA GLU A 439 -16.68 -23.94 -5.39
C GLU A 439 -15.93 -23.63 -4.09
N LEU A 440 -15.48 -22.40 -3.88
CA LEU A 440 -14.77 -21.95 -2.68
C LEU A 440 -15.47 -20.72 -2.09
N LYS A 441 -15.60 -20.68 -0.77
CA LYS A 441 -16.14 -19.53 -0.04
C LYS A 441 -14.98 -18.73 0.53
N ILE A 442 -14.81 -17.51 0.05
CA ILE A 442 -13.74 -16.59 0.43
C ILE A 442 -14.29 -15.66 1.51
N GLY A 443 -13.88 -15.85 2.76
CA GLY A 443 -14.16 -14.94 3.87
C GLY A 443 -12.95 -14.07 4.23
N LEU A 444 -13.03 -13.38 5.37
CA LEU A 444 -11.93 -12.55 5.87
C LEU A 444 -10.62 -13.34 6.05
N LYS A 445 -10.68 -14.58 6.55
CA LYS A 445 -9.49 -15.43 6.73
C LYS A 445 -8.77 -15.65 5.39
N GLU A 446 -9.52 -16.06 4.37
CA GLU A 446 -8.98 -16.30 3.02
C GLU A 446 -8.50 -15.00 2.37
N ALA A 447 -9.23 -13.89 2.56
CA ALA A 447 -8.85 -12.58 2.04
C ALA A 447 -7.51 -12.10 2.61
N LEU A 448 -7.27 -12.26 3.92
CA LEU A 448 -5.99 -11.93 4.57
C LEU A 448 -4.85 -12.82 4.06
N ARG A 449 -5.13 -14.09 3.79
CA ARG A 449 -4.13 -15.01 3.22
C ARG A 449 -3.79 -14.68 1.77
N ILE A 450 -4.79 -14.35 0.95
CA ILE A 450 -4.57 -13.85 -0.42
C ILE A 450 -3.73 -12.57 -0.36
N LEU A 451 -4.06 -11.61 0.53
CA LEU A 451 -3.26 -10.39 0.71
C LEU A 451 -1.81 -10.74 1.04
N ALA A 452 -1.55 -11.58 2.05
CA ALA A 452 -0.19 -11.96 2.43
C ALA A 452 0.56 -12.72 1.30
N ALA A 453 -0.11 -13.65 0.63
CA ALA A 453 0.47 -14.39 -0.50
C ALA A 453 0.74 -13.47 -1.71
N SER A 454 -0.08 -12.45 -1.91
CA SER A 454 0.08 -11.50 -3.03
C SER A 454 1.39 -10.69 -2.94
N LEU A 455 1.94 -10.53 -1.73
CA LEU A 455 3.20 -9.82 -1.48
C LEU A 455 4.43 -10.68 -1.77
N THR A 456 4.33 -11.99 -1.56
CA THR A 456 5.51 -12.87 -1.46
C THR A 456 5.54 -14.00 -2.50
N SER A 457 4.40 -14.33 -3.10
CA SER A 457 4.24 -15.47 -3.99
C SER A 457 3.81 -15.07 -5.39
N THR A 458 4.27 -15.83 -6.39
CA THR A 458 3.78 -15.81 -7.78
C THR A 458 2.64 -16.82 -8.00
N ARG A 459 2.22 -17.53 -6.95
CA ARG A 459 1.12 -18.50 -6.93
C ARG A 459 0.13 -18.13 -5.84
N CYS A 460 -0.27 -16.87 -5.86
CA CYS A 460 -0.99 -16.20 -4.78
C CYS A 460 -2.29 -16.92 -4.41
N LEU A 461 -3.09 -17.37 -5.38
CA LEU A 461 -4.35 -18.05 -5.07
C LEU A 461 -4.13 -19.46 -4.54
N SER A 462 -3.17 -20.21 -5.08
CA SER A 462 -2.78 -21.53 -4.57
C SER A 462 -2.34 -21.46 -3.11
N ASP A 463 -1.48 -20.49 -2.77
CA ASP A 463 -0.92 -20.32 -1.43
C ASP A 463 -1.94 -19.70 -0.46
N GLY A 464 -2.69 -18.71 -0.94
CA GLY A 464 -3.73 -18.02 -0.19
C GLY A 464 -4.93 -18.92 0.16
N LEU A 465 -5.26 -19.87 -0.72
CA LEU A 465 -6.42 -20.77 -0.59
C LEU A 465 -6.04 -22.22 -0.26
N SER A 466 -4.80 -22.49 0.12
CA SER A 466 -4.29 -23.86 0.28
C SER A 466 -5.13 -24.70 1.26
N ASP A 467 -5.57 -24.12 2.39
CA ASP A 467 -6.42 -24.83 3.37
C ASP A 467 -7.73 -25.31 2.72
N LEU A 468 -8.41 -24.43 1.98
CA LEU A 468 -9.70 -24.76 1.36
C LEU A 468 -9.53 -25.80 0.26
N LEU A 469 -8.44 -25.71 -0.51
CA LEU A 469 -8.11 -26.68 -1.54
C LEU A 469 -7.88 -28.07 -0.90
N LEU A 470 -7.09 -28.15 0.18
CA LEU A 470 -6.80 -29.41 0.90
C LEU A 470 -8.01 -29.99 1.63
N GLU A 471 -8.81 -29.17 2.31
CA GLU A 471 -10.00 -29.63 3.05
C GLU A 471 -11.07 -30.24 2.13
N LYS A 472 -11.28 -29.66 0.94
CA LYS A 472 -12.25 -30.20 -0.01
C LYS A 472 -11.74 -31.43 -0.76
N GLN A 473 -10.43 -31.63 -0.84
CA GLN A 473 -9.84 -32.86 -1.39
C GLN A 473 -10.14 -34.06 -0.48
N SER A 474 -9.81 -33.96 0.81
CA SER A 474 -10.04 -35.07 1.76
C SER A 474 -11.51 -35.51 1.82
N LYS A 475 -12.47 -34.57 1.67
CA LYS A 475 -13.91 -34.88 1.63
C LYS A 475 -14.37 -35.52 0.31
N GLN A 476 -13.67 -35.30 -0.80
CA GLN A 476 -13.98 -35.94 -2.08
C GLN A 476 -13.43 -37.37 -2.16
N GLU A 477 -12.23 -37.60 -1.60
CA GLU A 477 -11.60 -38.93 -1.54
C GLU A 477 -12.35 -39.89 -0.59
N GLN A 478 -13.04 -39.39 0.43
CA GLN A 478 -13.87 -40.21 1.33
C GLN A 478 -15.25 -40.60 0.76
N ARG A 479 -15.63 -40.10 -0.43
CA ARG A 479 -16.94 -40.36 -1.07
C ARG A 479 -16.84 -41.26 -2.31
N VAL A 480 -15.65 -41.71 -2.66
CA VAL A 480 -15.36 -42.73 -3.68
C VAL A 480 -15.06 -44.03 -2.95
#